data_AF-A0A932KXR7-F1
#
_entry.id   AF-A0A932KXR7-F1
#
_cell.length_a   1.000
_cell.length_b   1.000
_cell.length_c   1.000
_cell.angle_alpha   90.00
_cell.angle_beta   90.00
_cell.angle_gamma   90.00
#
_symmetry.space_group_name_H-M   'P 1'
#
loop_
_entity.id
_entity.type
_entity.pdbx_description
1 polymer ?
#
loop_
_entity_poly.entity_id
_entity_poly.type
_entity_poly.pdbx_seq_one_letter_code
_entity_poly.pdbx_strand_id
1 'polypeptide(L)'
;SAPLFLGIMQELWRICRHEAEIEITVPHPRHDYFLWDPTHVRPITWEGLDCFNQDKNRQRIASGAANTPLGLQLGIDFRITKVAHTLDEYWRQRLAGGEMSNAEVEFHARHYNNVVAETQINLVAIKAPPSQGSNAAPA
;
A
#
# COMPACT_ATOMS: atom_id res chain seq x y z
N SER A 1 15.27 3.03 9.81
CA SER A 1 14.89 2.03 10.84
C SER A 1 13.38 1.83 10.81
N ALA A 2 12.83 0.82 11.51
CA ALA A 2 11.37 0.64 11.60
C ALA A 2 10.65 1.81 12.30
N PRO A 3 11.13 2.34 13.45
CA PRO A 3 10.50 3.50 14.09
C PRO A 3 10.41 4.73 13.19
N LEU A 4 11.46 5.03 12.42
CA LEU A 4 11.45 6.15 11.48
C LEU A 4 10.36 6.01 10.41
N PHE A 5 10.22 4.81 9.82
CA PHE A 5 9.18 4.55 8.83
C PHE A 5 7.77 4.71 9.43
N LEU A 6 7.53 4.16 10.63
CA LEU A 6 6.24 4.30 11.29
C LEU A 6 5.93 5.77 11.63
N GLY A 7 6.94 6.54 12.06
CA GLY A 7 6.80 7.98 12.27
C GLY A 7 6.44 8.74 10.98
N ILE A 8 7.05 8.39 9.84
CA ILE A 8 6.68 8.97 8.54
C ILE A 8 5.22 8.66 8.20
N MET A 9 4.76 7.43 8.40
CA MET A 9 3.36 7.05 8.14
C MET A 9 2.39 7.81 9.05
N GLN A 10 2.76 8.04 10.32
CA GLN A 10 1.98 8.85 11.25
C GLN A 10 1.90 10.32 10.81
N GLU A 11 3.03 10.91 10.41
CA GLU A 11 3.06 12.29 9.93
C GLU A 11 2.29 12.47 8.63
N LEU A 12 2.40 11.51 7.69
CA LEU A 12 1.61 11.49 6.46
C LEU A 12 0.11 11.46 6.78
N TRP A 13 -0.32 10.58 7.69
CA TRP A 13 -1.72 10.54 8.10
C TRP A 13 -2.12 11.85 8.79
N ARG A 14 -1.27 12.42 9.66
CA ARG A 14 -1.55 13.67 10.40
C ARG A 14 -1.85 14.83 9.46
N ILE A 15 -1.08 15.01 8.39
CA ILE A 15 -1.25 16.12 7.45
C ILE A 15 -2.44 15.94 6.49
N CYS A 16 -2.87 14.70 6.24
CA CYS A 16 -4.01 14.42 5.37
C CYS A 16 -5.33 14.97 5.95
N ARG A 17 -6.26 15.41 5.09
CA ARG A 17 -7.68 15.51 5.47
C ARG A 17 -8.36 14.14 5.38
N HIS A 18 -9.58 14.02 5.89
CA HIS A 18 -10.43 12.86 5.58
C HIS A 18 -10.54 12.71 4.06
N GLU A 19 -10.41 11.49 3.56
CA GLU A 19 -10.44 11.15 2.13
C GLU A 19 -9.31 11.77 1.29
N ALA A 20 -8.21 12.19 1.92
CA ALA A 20 -7.01 12.54 1.15
C ALA A 20 -6.45 11.31 0.44
N GLU A 21 -6.25 11.43 -0.87
CA GLU A 21 -5.64 10.40 -1.72
C GLU A 21 -4.11 10.51 -1.69
N ILE A 22 -3.46 9.36 -1.63
CA ILE A 22 -2.00 9.23 -1.71
C ILE A 22 -1.70 8.17 -2.76
N GLU A 23 -0.89 8.52 -3.74
CA GLU A 23 -0.37 7.60 -4.75
C GLU A 23 1.10 7.31 -4.47
N ILE A 24 1.45 6.03 -4.43
CA ILE A 24 2.81 5.55 -4.22
C ILE A 24 3.19 4.67 -5.40
N THR A 25 4.21 5.08 -6.15
CA THR A 25 4.80 4.29 -7.24
C THR A 25 6.24 3.97 -6.89
N VAL A 26 6.57 2.69 -6.81
CA VAL A 26 7.89 2.18 -6.38
C VAL A 26 8.30 0.97 -7.23
N PRO A 27 9.60 0.70 -7.37
CA PRO A 27 10.03 -0.56 -7.95
C PRO A 27 9.54 -1.73 -7.10
N HIS A 28 9.15 -2.81 -7.75
CA HIS A 28 8.71 -4.00 -7.06
C HIS A 28 9.90 -4.63 -6.31
N PRO A 29 9.76 -5.10 -5.05
CA PRO A 29 10.89 -5.57 -4.25
C PRO A 29 11.63 -6.79 -4.80
N ARG A 30 11.00 -7.51 -5.74
CA ARG A 30 11.58 -8.67 -6.44
C ARG A 30 12.10 -8.31 -7.84
N HIS A 31 12.25 -7.03 -8.13
CA HIS A 31 12.87 -6.53 -9.35
C HIS A 31 14.27 -6.00 -9.07
N ASP A 32 15.18 -6.15 -10.02
CA ASP A 32 16.54 -5.61 -9.93
C ASP A 32 16.55 -4.09 -9.76
N TYR A 33 15.47 -3.42 -10.20
CA TYR A 33 15.26 -1.98 -9.99
C TYR A 33 15.27 -1.57 -8.51
N PHE A 34 14.83 -2.46 -7.62
CA PHE A 34 14.91 -2.25 -6.19
C PHE A 34 16.32 -2.56 -5.65
N LEU A 35 17.03 -3.52 -6.23
CA LEU A 35 18.31 -4.02 -5.70
C LEU A 35 19.53 -3.18 -6.11
N TRP A 36 19.55 -2.69 -7.34
CA TRP A 36 20.71 -1.95 -7.88
C TRP A 36 20.81 -0.50 -7.38
N ASP A 37 19.71 0.09 -6.94
CA ASP A 37 19.66 1.46 -6.44
C ASP A 37 19.80 1.43 -4.91
N PRO A 38 20.94 1.86 -4.35
CA PRO A 38 21.21 1.77 -2.92
C PRO A 38 20.33 2.70 -2.08
N THR A 39 19.54 3.58 -2.70
CA THR A 39 18.57 4.43 -1.98
C THR A 39 17.31 3.66 -1.57
N HIS A 40 17.04 2.49 -2.17
CA HIS A 40 15.93 1.62 -1.80
C HIS A 40 16.25 0.81 -0.53
N VAL A 41 16.07 1.46 0.61
CA VAL A 41 16.41 0.88 1.92
C VAL A 41 15.31 0.00 2.53
N ARG A 42 14.11 -0.05 1.94
CA ARG A 42 12.96 -0.80 2.44
C ARG A 42 11.96 -1.13 1.32
N PRO A 43 11.51 -2.39 1.21
CA PRO A 43 10.36 -2.75 0.38
C PRO A 43 9.08 -2.03 0.82
N ILE A 44 8.41 -1.37 -0.11
CA ILE A 44 7.05 -0.84 0.10
C ILE A 44 6.09 -1.76 -0.65
N THR A 45 5.30 -2.54 0.09
CA THR A 45 4.30 -3.44 -0.49
C THR A 45 2.90 -3.06 -0.04
N TRP A 46 1.90 -3.41 -0.84
CA TRP A 46 0.51 -3.13 -0.50
C TRP A 46 0.09 -3.92 0.73
N GLU A 47 0.59 -5.15 0.93
CA GLU A 47 0.33 -5.95 2.14
C GLU A 47 0.87 -5.29 3.40
N GLY A 48 2.08 -4.70 3.31
CA GLY A 48 2.67 -3.95 4.41
C GLY A 48 1.89 -2.69 4.75
N LEU A 49 1.40 -1.97 3.73
CA LEU A 49 0.54 -0.80 3.92
C LEU A 49 -0.85 -1.19 4.46
N ASP A 50 -1.34 -2.38 4.13
CA ASP A 50 -2.63 -2.90 4.61
C ASP A 50 -2.62 -3.21 6.13
N CYS A 51 -1.46 -3.23 6.77
CA CYS A 51 -1.35 -3.28 8.23
C CYS A 51 -1.85 -1.99 8.90
N PHE A 52 -1.95 -0.86 8.17
CA PHE A 52 -2.48 0.41 8.68
C PHE A 52 -4.01 0.56 8.54
N ASN A 53 -4.70 -0.45 7.98
CA ASN A 53 -6.15 -0.44 7.84
C ASN A 53 -6.81 -0.91 9.14
N GLN A 54 -7.49 -0.01 9.86
CA GLN A 54 -8.08 -0.34 11.16
C GLN A 54 -9.22 -1.36 11.07
N ASP A 55 -10.04 -1.32 10.01
CA ASP A 55 -11.14 -2.26 9.85
C ASP A 55 -10.60 -3.69 9.66
N LYS A 56 -9.60 -3.85 8.80
CA LYS A 56 -8.92 -5.13 8.61
C LYS A 56 -8.14 -5.56 9.85
N ASN A 57 -7.54 -4.62 10.59
CA ASN A 57 -6.91 -4.94 11.87
C ASN A 57 -7.91 -5.57 12.84
N ARG A 58 -9.12 -4.97 13.00
CA ARG A 58 -10.17 -5.50 13.88
C ARG A 58 -10.65 -6.89 13.42
N GLN A 59 -10.86 -7.07 12.12
CA GLN A 59 -11.25 -8.37 11.55
C GLN A 59 -10.20 -9.46 11.82
N ARG A 60 -8.91 -9.14 11.62
CA ARG A 60 -7.79 -10.06 11.85
C ARG A 60 -7.63 -10.42 13.33
N ILE A 61 -7.81 -9.45 14.23
CA ILE A 61 -7.82 -9.72 15.68
C ILE A 61 -8.97 -10.66 16.03
N ALA A 62 -10.17 -10.40 15.50
CA ALA A 62 -11.34 -11.25 15.73
C ALA A 62 -11.15 -12.68 15.19
N SER A 63 -10.42 -12.84 14.08
CA SER A 63 -10.12 -14.15 13.49
C SER A 63 -8.87 -14.83 14.04
N GLY A 64 -8.17 -14.23 15.01
CA GLY A 64 -6.91 -14.78 15.56
C GLY A 64 -5.73 -14.78 14.59
N ALA A 65 -5.73 -13.93 13.57
CA ALA A 65 -4.65 -13.85 12.59
C ALA A 65 -3.39 -13.16 13.17
N ALA A 66 -2.21 -13.57 12.69
CA ALA A 66 -0.92 -13.15 13.24
C ALA A 66 -0.39 -11.78 12.76
N ASN A 67 -1.11 -11.07 11.89
CA ASN A 67 -0.63 -9.79 11.37
C ASN A 67 -0.59 -8.71 12.46
N THR A 68 0.47 -7.91 12.47
CA THR A 68 0.60 -6.78 13.39
C THR A 68 -0.43 -5.69 13.06
N PRO A 69 -1.31 -5.30 14.02
CA PRO A 69 -2.36 -4.31 13.79
C PRO A 69 -1.82 -2.88 13.91
N LEU A 70 -0.94 -2.47 12.97
CA LEU A 70 -0.22 -1.19 13.03
C LEU A 70 -1.15 0.04 13.01
N GLY A 71 -2.27 -0.02 12.29
CA GLY A 71 -3.24 1.09 12.26
C GLY A 71 -3.81 1.37 13.65
N LEU A 72 -4.20 0.30 14.37
CA LEU A 72 -4.68 0.42 15.74
C LEU A 72 -3.57 0.83 16.72
N GLN A 73 -2.36 0.30 16.58
CA GLN A 73 -1.23 0.62 17.47
C GLN A 73 -0.79 2.09 17.36
N LEU A 74 -0.84 2.67 16.16
CA LEU A 74 -0.36 4.03 15.88
C LEU A 74 -1.48 5.08 15.87
N GLY A 75 -2.75 4.66 15.96
CA GLY A 75 -3.89 5.56 15.90
C GLY A 75 -4.13 6.19 14.53
N ILE A 76 -3.72 5.51 13.45
CA ILE A 76 -3.86 5.98 12.06
C ILE A 76 -4.71 5.00 11.26
N ASP A 77 -5.32 5.47 10.17
CA ASP A 77 -6.13 4.62 9.31
C ASP A 77 -5.95 5.00 7.83
N PHE A 78 -5.43 4.03 7.07
CA PHE A 78 -5.30 4.10 5.63
C PHE A 78 -6.02 2.93 4.98
N ARG A 79 -6.77 3.19 3.90
CA ARG A 79 -7.39 2.15 3.08
C ARG A 79 -6.76 2.13 1.70
N ILE A 80 -6.47 0.94 1.21
CA ILE A 80 -6.01 0.75 -0.17
C ILE A 80 -7.23 0.80 -1.08
N THR A 81 -7.17 1.66 -2.11
CA THR A 81 -8.22 1.81 -3.12
C THR A 81 -7.83 1.20 -4.46
N LYS A 82 -6.53 1.11 -4.75
CA LYS A 82 -5.99 0.53 -5.98
C LYS A 82 -4.61 -0.09 -5.73
N VAL A 83 -4.36 -1.22 -6.38
CA VAL A 83 -3.03 -1.77 -6.59
C VAL A 83 -2.91 -2.09 -8.08
N ALA A 84 -1.83 -1.63 -8.71
CA ALA A 84 -1.52 -1.96 -10.10
C ALA A 84 -0.05 -2.33 -10.23
N HIS A 85 0.22 -3.31 -11.08
CA HIS A 85 1.57 -3.81 -11.35
C HIS A 85 1.94 -3.51 -12.79
N THR A 86 3.13 -2.97 -12.98
CA THR A 86 3.75 -2.81 -14.30
C THR A 86 4.70 -3.98 -14.50
N LEU A 87 4.52 -4.73 -15.59
CA LEU A 87 5.43 -5.80 -15.96
C LEU A 87 6.76 -5.22 -16.46
N ASP A 88 7.84 -5.94 -16.21
CA ASP A 88 9.11 -5.70 -16.92
C ASP A 88 8.91 -5.83 -18.43
N GLU A 89 9.73 -5.09 -19.19
CA GLU A 89 9.62 -4.98 -20.64
C GLU A 89 9.56 -6.35 -21.32
N TYR A 90 10.41 -7.29 -20.91
CA TYR A 90 10.49 -8.62 -21.51
C TYR A 90 9.15 -9.35 -21.38
N TRP A 91 8.56 -9.36 -20.19
CA TRP A 91 7.29 -10.04 -19.92
C TRP A 91 6.11 -9.34 -20.57
N ARG A 92 6.14 -8.00 -20.56
CA ARG A 92 5.11 -7.17 -21.19
C ARG A 92 5.01 -7.43 -22.69
N GLN A 93 6.14 -7.53 -23.39
CA GLN A 93 6.16 -7.81 -24.83
C GLN A 93 5.60 -9.19 -25.16
N ARG A 94 5.95 -10.22 -24.37
CA ARG A 94 5.46 -11.59 -24.58
C ARG A 94 3.94 -11.71 -24.34
N LEU A 95 3.43 -11.05 -23.31
CA LEU A 95 1.99 -10.96 -23.06
C LEU A 95 1.28 -10.24 -24.21
N ALA A 96 1.79 -9.08 -24.64
CA ALA A 96 1.21 -8.31 -25.74
C ALA A 96 1.27 -9.05 -27.09
N GLY A 97 2.31 -9.86 -27.30
CA GLY A 97 2.46 -10.73 -28.47
C GLY A 97 1.60 -11.99 -28.46
N GLY A 98 0.86 -12.26 -27.36
CA GLY A 98 0.03 -13.45 -27.21
C GLY A 98 0.83 -14.75 -26.98
N GLU A 99 2.11 -14.65 -26.62
CA GLU A 99 2.96 -15.80 -26.32
C GLU A 99 2.65 -16.43 -24.95
N MET A 100 1.90 -15.71 -24.11
CA MET A 100 1.45 -16.15 -22.80
C MET A 100 0.14 -15.47 -22.43
N SER A 101 -0.57 -16.10 -21.52
CA SER A 101 -1.79 -15.61 -20.90
C SER A 101 -1.51 -14.81 -19.62
N ASN A 102 -2.50 -14.06 -19.16
CA ASN A 102 -2.42 -13.39 -17.84
C ASN A 102 -2.22 -14.39 -16.69
N ALA A 103 -2.80 -15.59 -16.78
CA ALA A 103 -2.63 -16.63 -15.75
C ALA A 103 -1.18 -17.13 -15.67
N GLU A 104 -0.50 -17.24 -16.82
CA GLU A 104 0.92 -17.58 -16.87
C GLU A 104 1.77 -16.44 -16.31
N VAL A 105 1.45 -15.18 -16.60
CA VAL A 105 2.11 -14.01 -16.00
C VAL A 105 1.97 -14.03 -14.48
N GLU A 106 0.78 -14.29 -13.93
CA GLU A 106 0.55 -14.41 -12.49
C GLU A 106 1.31 -15.59 -11.87
N PHE A 107 1.42 -16.71 -12.59
CA PHE A 107 2.26 -17.82 -12.19
C PHE A 107 3.73 -17.36 -12.13
N HIS A 108 4.25 -16.75 -13.20
CA HIS A 108 5.63 -16.28 -13.24
C HIS A 108 5.93 -15.23 -12.16
N ALA A 109 5.04 -14.26 -11.94
CA ALA A 109 5.22 -13.21 -10.92
C ALA A 109 5.35 -13.78 -9.50
N ARG A 110 4.75 -14.95 -9.23
CA ARG A 110 4.91 -15.66 -7.95
C ARG A 110 6.24 -16.41 -7.87
N HIS A 111 6.70 -17.00 -8.97
CA HIS A 111 7.84 -17.95 -8.94
C HIS A 111 9.18 -17.33 -9.34
N TYR A 112 9.18 -16.24 -10.11
CA TYR A 112 10.39 -15.61 -10.64
C TYR A 112 10.54 -14.17 -10.15
N ASN A 113 11.80 -13.74 -10.08
CA ASN A 113 12.14 -12.33 -9.94
C ASN A 113 12.10 -11.66 -11.31
N ASN A 114 12.09 -10.33 -11.35
CA ASN A 114 12.12 -9.54 -12.58
C ASN A 114 10.90 -9.71 -13.51
N VAL A 115 9.75 -10.14 -12.97
CA VAL A 115 8.49 -10.22 -13.74
C VAL A 115 7.69 -8.92 -13.64
N VAL A 116 7.53 -8.43 -12.41
CA VAL A 116 6.90 -7.14 -12.12
C VAL A 116 8.02 -6.15 -11.87
N ALA A 117 8.04 -5.05 -12.63
CA ALA A 117 9.01 -3.98 -12.50
C ALA A 117 8.61 -2.95 -11.45
N GLU A 118 7.35 -2.53 -11.46
CA GLU A 118 6.85 -1.45 -10.62
C GLU A 118 5.50 -1.80 -10.00
N THR A 119 5.20 -1.18 -8.86
CA THR A 119 3.91 -1.27 -8.21
C THR A 119 3.40 0.13 -7.88
N GLN A 120 2.20 0.42 -8.35
CA GLN A 120 1.42 1.59 -7.97
C GLN A 120 0.41 1.18 -6.89
N ILE A 121 0.36 1.93 -5.79
CA ILE A 121 -0.54 1.70 -4.66
C ILE A 121 -1.24 3.02 -4.35
N ASN A 122 -2.57 3.02 -4.40
CA ASN A 122 -3.36 4.18 -4.00
C ASN A 122 -3.95 3.92 -2.61
N LEU A 123 -3.74 4.89 -1.72
CA LEU A 123 -4.28 4.91 -0.38
C LEU A 123 -5.25 6.08 -0.23
N VAL A 124 -6.18 5.93 0.70
CA VAL A 124 -7.02 7.01 1.20
C VAL A 124 -6.90 7.11 2.71
N ALA A 125 -6.69 8.33 3.22
CA ALA A 125 -6.62 8.58 4.66
C ALA A 125 -8.02 8.67 5.26
N ILE A 126 -8.31 7.82 6.24
CA ILE A 126 -9.58 7.82 6.96
C ILE A 126 -9.40 8.55 8.28
N LYS A 127 -10.25 9.56 8.50
CA LYS A 127 -10.34 10.35 9.72
C LYS A 127 -11.78 10.45 10.20
N ALA A 128 -12.01 10.79 11.46
CA ALA A 128 -13.35 11.20 11.87
C ALA A 128 -13.78 12.39 11.00
N PRO A 129 -15.05 12.45 10.56
CA PRO A 129 -15.58 13.66 9.95
C PRO A 129 -15.31 14.83 10.90
N PRO A 130 -14.93 16.02 10.40
CA PRO A 130 -14.90 17.19 11.26
C PRO A 130 -16.26 17.31 11.95
N SER A 131 -16.25 17.40 13.28
CA SER A 131 -17.47 17.60 14.05
C SER A 131 -18.17 18.83 13.47
N GLN A 132 -19.42 18.67 13.04
CA GLN A 132 -20.25 19.81 12.69
C GLN A 132 -20.35 20.65 13.97
N GLY A 133 -19.67 21.80 14.00
CA GLY A 133 -19.74 22.72 15.11
C GLY A 133 -21.20 23.05 15.37
N SER A 134 -21.66 22.86 16.60
CA SER A 134 -23.01 23.23 17.02
C SER A 134 -23.16 24.74 16.94
N ASN A 135 -23.58 25.25 15.77
CA ASN A 135 -24.15 26.60 15.68
C ASN A 135 -25.59 26.53 16.19
N ALA A 136 -25.74 26.39 17.51
CA ALA A 136 -26.96 26.81 18.18
C ALA A 136 -26.90 28.35 18.26
N ALA A 137 -27.60 29.01 17.35
CA ALA A 137 -27.82 30.45 17.44
C ALA A 137 -28.60 30.74 18.75
N PRO A 138 -28.17 31.71 19.57
CA PRO A 138 -28.96 32.13 20.71
C PRO A 138 -30.27 32.79 20.20
N ALA A 139 -31.38 32.35 20.80
CA ALA A 139 -32.72 32.90 20.60
C ALA A 139 -32.87 34.29 21.25
#